data_AF-A0A935YPU6-F1
#
_entry.id   AF-A0A935YPU6-F1
#
_cell.length_a   1.000
_cell.length_b   1.000
_cell.length_c   1.000
_cell.angle_alpha   90.00
_cell.angle_beta   90.00
_cell.angle_gamma   90.00
#
_symmetry.space_group_name_H-M   'P 1'
#
loop_
_entity.id
_entity.type
_entity.pdbx_description
1 polymer ?
#
loop_
_entity_poly.entity_id
_entity_poly.type
_entity_poly.pdbx_seq_one_letter_code
_entity_poly.pdbx_strand_id
1 'polypeptide(L)'
;MTGTQGGQRESALLTELCLQLDQRIEEIARRLLGEPNRALSTRNQLRFGRNGSLAVEIAGARRGRWYDHEQKQGGGALDLVVRCTGLSRRDAAEQAAGELGLDVERRSSPRRRIVATYDYRDETGAVLFQVVRYAPKTFRQRCPDGRGGWSWRVRGIRQVPYRLPELLGAALDVPVFVVEGEKDADRLASLGLVATCNAGGANTWPEALTPAFAGRTVCILPDNDAAGRNHAHKVAAALEGVADSIRIVGLPDLPPGGDVSDWLDGGGDAAALLALADSSPAWQPQAAGGSEDVPRDALVPYCDEALTLAFSERHADDLRYCEFFGRWSEWRAGRWREDVKRRVFTLARRLCRDHCAGALRGIDDEKAAARIGAGIASAKTVAAVVNLARADPRHATAHEDWDVDPWALNTPKGIIDLRTGKMGRHDRGALLSKITAVAAADSQCPRWRRFLDEVTGGDVDLQAFLARVAGYGLTGSTREHALFFLYGTGANGKGTFLNTLTGILGDYAQVASMALSRERWPAPPPR
;
A
#
# COMPACT_ATOMS: atom_id res chain seq x y z
N MET A 1 -12.61 -2.20 18.56
CA MET A 1 -13.25 -1.55 17.40
C MET A 1 -13.60 -0.06 17.61
N THR A 2 -12.93 0.68 18.50
CA THR A 2 -13.26 2.11 18.76
C THR A 2 -12.35 3.12 18.06
N GLY A 3 -11.23 2.68 17.47
CA GLY A 3 -10.25 3.57 16.82
C GLY A 3 -10.71 4.15 15.48
N THR A 4 -11.42 3.37 14.66
CA THR A 4 -11.79 3.77 13.30
C THR A 4 -12.99 4.73 13.26
N GLN A 5 -13.95 4.56 14.17
CA GLN A 5 -15.08 5.50 14.33
C GLN A 5 -14.65 6.85 14.93
N GLY A 6 -13.63 6.85 15.80
CA GLY A 6 -13.03 8.08 16.35
C GLY A 6 -12.34 8.91 15.27
N GLY A 7 -11.49 8.28 14.45
CA GLY A 7 -10.75 8.97 13.37
C GLY A 7 -11.64 9.49 12.24
N GLN A 8 -12.70 8.77 11.87
CA GLN A 8 -13.65 9.25 10.86
C GLN A 8 -14.52 10.42 11.38
N ARG A 9 -14.92 10.41 12.65
CA ARG A 9 -15.64 11.53 13.29
C ARG A 9 -14.75 12.76 13.51
N GLU A 10 -13.51 12.55 13.93
CA GLU A 10 -12.52 13.62 14.11
C GLU A 10 -12.17 14.30 12.77
N SER A 11 -12.07 13.51 11.68
CA SER A 11 -11.92 14.03 10.32
C SER A 11 -13.14 14.84 9.84
N ALA A 12 -14.36 14.42 10.19
CA ALA A 12 -15.58 15.15 9.82
C ALA A 12 -15.70 16.48 10.59
N LEU A 13 -15.40 16.48 11.89
CA LEU A 13 -15.39 17.69 12.72
C LEU A 13 -14.33 18.69 12.27
N LEU A 14 -13.13 18.23 11.92
CA LEU A 14 -12.08 19.10 11.38
C LEU A 14 -12.48 19.69 10.03
N THR A 15 -13.20 18.93 9.20
CA THR A 15 -13.71 19.42 7.90
C THR A 15 -14.74 20.51 8.10
N GLU A 16 -15.69 20.31 9.02
CA GLU A 16 -16.71 21.32 9.36
C GLU A 16 -16.07 22.59 9.95
N LEU A 17 -15.11 22.44 10.85
CA LEU A 17 -14.38 23.57 11.40
C LEU A 17 -13.59 24.32 10.33
N CYS A 18 -12.92 23.61 9.40
CA CYS A 18 -12.24 24.26 8.28
C CYS A 18 -13.22 25.08 7.42
N LEU A 19 -14.43 24.58 7.17
CA LEU A 19 -15.45 25.32 6.43
C LEU A 19 -15.91 26.58 7.17
N GLN A 20 -16.09 26.51 8.48
CA GLN A 20 -16.46 27.68 9.31
C GLN A 20 -15.34 28.72 9.36
N LEU A 21 -14.07 28.28 9.46
CA LEU A 21 -12.91 29.17 9.39
C LEU A 21 -12.78 29.83 8.01
N ASP A 22 -13.00 29.08 6.93
CA ASP A 22 -12.97 29.59 5.55
C ASP A 22 -14.05 30.68 5.33
N GLN A 23 -15.21 30.55 5.98
CA GLN A 23 -16.25 31.59 5.95
C GLN A 23 -15.82 32.88 6.67
N ARG A 24 -14.96 32.80 7.68
CA ARG A 24 -14.46 33.94 8.47
C ARG A 24 -13.03 34.36 8.11
N ILE A 25 -12.55 33.95 6.93
CA ILE A 25 -11.16 34.21 6.52
C ILE A 25 -10.79 35.71 6.50
N GLU A 26 -11.74 36.61 6.24
CA GLU A 26 -11.49 38.05 6.28
C GLU A 26 -11.07 38.52 7.68
N GLU A 27 -11.82 38.13 8.71
CA GLU A 27 -11.55 38.47 10.11
C GLU A 27 -10.22 37.86 10.58
N ILE A 28 -9.99 36.60 10.21
CA ILE A 28 -8.75 35.87 10.52
C ILE A 28 -7.54 36.56 9.87
N ALA A 29 -7.64 36.91 8.59
CA ALA A 29 -6.55 37.54 7.84
C ALA A 29 -6.23 38.93 8.39
N ARG A 30 -7.25 39.76 8.67
CA ARG A 30 -7.04 41.10 9.26
C ARG A 30 -6.37 41.05 10.62
N ARG A 31 -6.71 40.04 11.43
CA ARG A 31 -6.11 39.86 12.75
C ARG A 31 -4.66 39.37 12.66
N LEU A 32 -4.38 38.38 11.82
CA LEU A 32 -3.05 37.77 11.72
C LEU A 32 -2.06 38.59 10.89
N LEU A 33 -2.54 39.30 9.86
CA LEU A 33 -1.71 40.01 8.89
C LEU A 33 -1.82 41.54 9.01
N GLY A 34 -2.71 42.05 9.87
CA GLY A 34 -2.97 43.48 10.05
C GLY A 34 -3.91 44.07 9.00
N GLU A 35 -3.86 45.39 8.80
CA GLU A 35 -4.74 46.05 7.83
C GLU A 35 -4.32 45.76 6.37
N PRO A 36 -5.27 45.41 5.48
CA PRO A 36 -4.96 45.16 4.08
C PRO A 36 -4.59 46.45 3.34
N ASN A 37 -3.83 46.30 2.27
CA ASN A 37 -3.52 47.39 1.36
C ASN A 37 -4.79 47.82 0.61
N ARG A 38 -5.36 48.96 1.01
CA ARG A 38 -6.63 49.47 0.47
C ARG A 38 -6.60 49.78 -1.02
N ALA A 39 -5.45 50.19 -1.56
CA ALA A 39 -5.32 50.54 -2.98
C ALA A 39 -5.29 49.30 -3.88
N LEU A 40 -4.82 48.16 -3.37
CA LEU A 40 -4.68 46.90 -4.12
C LEU A 40 -5.81 45.90 -3.83
N SER A 41 -6.57 46.12 -2.76
CA SER A 41 -7.68 45.26 -2.38
C SER A 41 -8.94 45.59 -3.19
N THR A 42 -9.73 44.57 -3.48
CA THR A 42 -11.04 44.70 -4.13
C THR A 42 -12.15 44.25 -3.18
N ARG A 43 -13.42 44.42 -3.59
CA ARG A 43 -14.57 43.95 -2.79
C ARG A 43 -14.59 42.44 -2.56
N ASN A 44 -13.87 41.66 -3.38
CA ASN A 44 -13.88 40.20 -3.30
C ASN A 44 -12.54 39.61 -2.83
N GLN A 45 -11.47 40.42 -2.80
CA GLN A 45 -10.11 39.95 -2.52
C GLN A 45 -9.33 41.03 -1.75
N LEU A 46 -8.81 40.67 -0.58
CA LEU A 46 -7.91 41.50 0.21
C LEU A 46 -6.46 41.22 -0.16
N ARG A 47 -5.62 42.27 -0.22
CA ARG A 47 -4.19 42.17 -0.53
C ARG A 47 -3.37 42.68 0.65
N PHE A 48 -2.39 41.91 1.10
CA PHE A 48 -1.54 42.21 2.26
C PHE A 48 -0.07 42.33 1.87
N GLY A 49 0.69 43.10 2.66
CA GLY A 49 2.09 43.45 2.38
C GLY A 49 2.25 44.71 1.52
N ARG A 50 3.49 45.23 1.44
CA ARG A 50 3.79 46.49 0.72
C ARG A 50 3.40 46.46 -0.76
N ASN A 51 3.61 45.32 -1.41
CA ASN A 51 3.30 45.12 -2.84
C ASN A 51 1.99 44.33 -3.07
N GLY A 52 1.25 44.01 -2.01
CA GLY A 52 0.03 43.19 -2.10
C GLY A 52 0.29 41.75 -2.56
N SER A 53 1.44 41.17 -2.23
CA SER A 53 1.86 39.83 -2.67
C SER A 53 1.04 38.70 -2.07
N LEU A 54 0.42 38.92 -0.90
CA LEU A 54 -0.47 37.96 -0.27
C LEU A 54 -1.93 38.34 -0.56
N ALA A 55 -2.63 37.47 -1.29
CA ALA A 55 -4.05 37.63 -1.64
C ALA A 55 -4.92 36.74 -0.74
N VAL A 56 -6.03 37.28 -0.23
CA VAL A 56 -7.05 36.53 0.52
C VAL A 56 -8.39 36.76 -0.16
N GLU A 57 -9.01 35.68 -0.63
CA GLU A 57 -10.32 35.70 -1.28
C GLU A 57 -11.43 35.71 -0.21
N ILE A 58 -12.16 36.83 -0.13
CA ILE A 58 -13.20 37.05 0.87
C ILE A 58 -14.62 36.87 0.31
N ALA A 59 -14.77 36.79 -1.03
CA ALA A 59 -16.03 36.52 -1.70
C ALA A 59 -15.87 35.68 -2.99
N GLY A 60 -16.99 35.20 -3.54
CA GLY A 60 -17.02 34.39 -4.76
C GLY A 60 -16.64 32.91 -4.57
N ALA A 61 -16.51 32.17 -5.66
CA ALA A 61 -16.29 30.71 -5.65
C ALA A 61 -14.98 30.26 -4.97
N ARG A 62 -14.05 31.19 -4.76
CA ARG A 62 -12.76 30.94 -4.09
C ARG A 62 -12.70 31.53 -2.67
N ARG A 63 -13.81 32.02 -2.10
CA ARG A 63 -13.87 32.51 -0.72
C ARG A 63 -13.28 31.48 0.24
N GLY A 64 -12.48 31.94 1.20
CA GLY A 64 -11.80 31.07 2.15
C GLY A 64 -10.42 30.60 1.69
N ARG A 65 -9.93 31.07 0.54
CA ARG A 65 -8.59 30.75 0.05
C ARG A 65 -7.65 31.95 0.14
N TRP A 66 -6.38 31.67 0.39
CA TRP A 66 -5.32 32.66 0.30
C TRP A 66 -4.15 32.14 -0.54
N TYR A 67 -3.38 33.05 -1.11
CA TYR A 67 -2.21 32.74 -1.90
C TYR A 67 -1.15 33.84 -1.77
N ASP A 68 0.09 33.45 -1.53
CA ASP A 68 1.26 34.31 -1.53
C ASP A 68 2.05 34.11 -2.85
N HIS A 69 2.10 35.18 -3.65
CA HIS A 69 2.78 35.20 -4.94
C HIS A 69 4.31 35.23 -4.85
N GLU A 70 4.89 35.68 -3.73
CA GLU A 70 6.34 35.69 -3.51
C GLU A 70 6.83 34.28 -3.14
N GLN A 71 6.11 33.61 -2.23
CA GLN A 71 6.50 32.28 -1.75
C GLN A 71 5.89 31.12 -2.52
N LYS A 72 4.96 31.40 -3.45
CA LYS A 72 4.20 30.40 -4.23
C LYS A 72 3.50 29.36 -3.35
N GLN A 73 2.89 29.82 -2.26
CA GLN A 73 2.16 28.99 -1.30
C GLN A 73 0.74 29.51 -1.15
N GLY A 74 -0.20 28.60 -0.87
CA GLY A 74 -1.58 28.98 -0.57
C GLY A 74 -2.34 27.85 0.11
N GLY A 75 -3.52 28.17 0.62
CA GLY A 75 -4.32 27.22 1.39
C GLY A 75 -5.68 27.79 1.81
N GLY A 76 -6.36 27.08 2.71
CA GLY A 76 -7.55 27.57 3.41
C GLY A 76 -7.22 28.48 4.60
N ALA A 77 -8.24 28.94 5.32
CA ALA A 77 -8.08 29.79 6.49
C ALA A 77 -7.26 29.11 7.60
N LEU A 78 -7.45 27.81 7.84
CA LEU A 78 -6.65 27.07 8.83
C LEU A 78 -5.15 27.00 8.44
N ASP A 79 -4.85 26.87 7.15
CA ASP A 79 -3.47 26.88 6.66
C ASP A 79 -2.82 28.27 6.86
N LEU A 80 -3.62 29.34 6.78
CA LEU A 80 -3.15 30.70 7.08
C LEU A 80 -2.80 30.85 8.56
N VAL A 81 -3.64 30.31 9.46
CA VAL A 81 -3.38 30.32 10.91
C VAL A 81 -2.10 29.55 11.21
N VAL A 82 -1.98 28.31 10.71
CA VAL A 82 -0.77 27.48 10.88
C VAL A 82 0.48 28.21 10.40
N ARG A 83 0.40 28.88 9.25
CA ARG A 83 1.52 29.65 8.70
C ARG A 83 1.93 30.81 9.59
N CYS A 84 0.97 31.57 10.13
CA CYS A 84 1.26 32.77 10.91
C CYS A 84 1.68 32.47 12.35
N THR A 85 1.18 31.37 12.94
CA THR A 85 1.45 31.01 14.34
C THR A 85 2.55 29.97 14.50
N GLY A 86 2.86 29.19 13.45
CA GLY A 86 3.81 28.08 13.51
C GLY A 86 3.31 26.87 14.32
N LEU A 87 2.05 26.88 14.76
CA LEU A 87 1.45 25.81 15.55
C LEU A 87 1.16 24.56 14.71
N SER A 88 1.02 23.43 15.40
CA SER A 88 0.50 22.22 14.76
C SER A 88 -0.91 22.49 14.21
N ARG A 89 -1.30 21.78 13.13
CA ARG A 89 -2.62 21.96 12.50
C ARG A 89 -3.78 21.82 13.49
N ARG A 90 -3.61 20.98 14.52
CA ARG A 90 -4.59 20.78 15.59
C ARG A 90 -4.64 21.99 16.53
N ASP A 91 -3.50 22.43 17.06
CA ASP A 91 -3.45 23.53 18.01
C ASP A 91 -3.88 24.86 17.35
N ALA A 92 -3.53 25.05 16.07
CA ALA A 92 -4.00 26.16 15.25
C ALA A 92 -5.53 26.16 15.07
N ALA A 93 -6.14 24.98 14.90
CA ALA A 93 -7.58 24.86 14.80
C ALA A 93 -8.28 25.14 16.15
N GLU A 94 -7.72 24.66 17.25
CA GLU A 94 -8.21 24.90 18.61
C GLU A 94 -8.14 26.39 18.98
N GLN A 95 -7.03 27.06 18.67
CA GLN A 95 -6.87 28.50 18.89
C GLN A 95 -7.84 29.32 18.04
N ALA A 96 -7.93 29.03 16.73
CA ALA A 96 -8.81 29.77 15.83
C ALA A 96 -10.29 29.59 16.20
N ALA A 97 -10.71 28.39 16.61
CA ALA A 97 -12.06 28.13 17.10
C ALA A 97 -12.38 28.92 18.37
N GLY A 98 -11.48 28.91 19.35
CA GLY A 98 -11.65 29.60 20.63
C GLY A 98 -11.75 31.12 20.49
N GLU A 99 -10.91 31.72 19.65
CA GLU A 99 -10.88 33.18 19.47
C GLU A 99 -12.04 33.70 18.63
N LEU A 100 -12.62 32.88 17.76
CA LEU A 100 -13.80 33.23 16.96
C LEU A 100 -15.12 32.91 17.67
N GLY A 101 -15.08 32.31 18.87
CA GLY A 101 -16.28 31.89 19.59
C GLY A 101 -17.08 30.82 18.84
N LEU A 102 -16.42 30.00 18.02
CA LEU A 102 -17.06 28.88 17.35
C LEU A 102 -17.22 27.75 18.37
N ASP A 103 -18.46 27.39 18.68
CA ASP A 103 -18.78 26.25 19.55
C ASP A 103 -18.40 24.95 18.83
N VAL A 104 -17.13 24.56 18.97
CA VAL A 104 -16.73 23.17 18.74
C VAL A 104 -17.33 22.41 19.91
N GLU A 105 -18.53 21.84 19.72
CA GLU A 105 -19.21 21.03 20.74
C GLU A 105 -18.18 20.09 21.39
N ARG A 106 -17.72 20.47 22.58
CA ARG A 106 -16.85 19.66 23.41
C ARG A 106 -17.68 18.50 23.94
N ARG A 107 -17.84 17.44 23.15
CA ARG A 107 -17.97 16.13 23.76
C ARG A 107 -16.58 15.74 24.21
N SER A 108 -16.26 16.10 25.46
CA SER A 108 -15.08 15.63 26.16
C SER A 108 -14.96 14.13 25.91
N SER A 109 -13.92 13.73 25.18
CA SER A 109 -13.53 12.32 25.19
C SER A 109 -13.31 11.98 26.66
N PRO A 110 -13.93 10.92 27.21
CA PRO A 110 -13.74 10.56 28.60
C PRO A 110 -12.23 10.47 28.84
N ARG A 111 -11.73 11.20 29.86
CA ARG A 111 -10.29 11.19 30.19
C ARG A 111 -9.86 9.74 30.27
N ARG A 112 -8.92 9.34 29.39
CA ARG A 112 -8.42 7.97 29.36
C ARG A 112 -7.78 7.69 30.71
N ARG A 113 -8.45 6.87 31.51
CA ARG A 113 -7.97 6.46 32.82
C ARG A 113 -7.19 5.17 32.64
N ILE A 114 -5.97 5.12 33.16
CA ILE A 114 -5.24 3.86 33.27
C ILE A 114 -6.04 2.95 34.20
N VAL A 115 -6.42 1.77 33.72
CA VAL A 115 -7.19 0.79 34.50
C VAL A 115 -6.36 -0.44 34.87
N ALA A 116 -5.26 -0.70 34.15
CA ALA A 116 -4.28 -1.71 34.50
C ALA A 116 -2.94 -1.38 33.86
N THR A 117 -1.87 -1.88 34.47
CA THR A 117 -0.51 -1.78 33.95
C THR A 117 0.21 -3.11 34.17
N TYR A 118 0.91 -3.58 33.15
CA TYR A 118 1.55 -4.89 33.11
C TYR A 118 3.05 -4.72 32.85
N ASP A 119 3.88 -5.05 33.83
CA ASP A 119 5.33 -4.89 33.77
C ASP A 119 5.99 -6.08 33.06
N TYR A 120 6.74 -5.79 32.01
CA TYR A 120 7.59 -6.77 31.33
C TYR A 120 9.00 -6.66 31.91
N ARG A 121 9.39 -7.69 32.65
CA ARG A 121 10.62 -7.74 33.44
C ARG A 121 11.66 -8.65 32.80
N ASP A 122 12.93 -8.30 32.93
CA ASP A 122 14.04 -9.19 32.58
C ASP A 122 14.25 -10.27 33.65
N GLU A 123 15.24 -11.13 33.43
CA GLU A 123 15.58 -12.26 34.31
C GLU A 123 15.96 -11.85 35.73
N THR A 124 16.38 -10.59 35.93
CA THR A 124 16.75 -10.03 37.23
C THR A 124 15.56 -9.38 37.95
N GLY A 125 14.41 -9.28 37.26
CA GLY A 125 13.22 -8.59 37.74
C GLY A 125 13.16 -7.10 37.40
N ALA A 126 14.12 -6.57 36.62
CA ALA A 126 14.14 -5.18 36.20
C ALA A 126 13.13 -4.93 35.08
N VAL A 127 12.36 -3.83 35.17
CA VAL A 127 11.32 -3.50 34.19
C VAL A 127 11.95 -2.98 32.89
N LEU A 128 11.74 -3.69 31.79
CA LEU A 128 12.19 -3.28 30.45
C LEU A 128 11.16 -2.35 29.79
N PHE A 129 9.89 -2.73 29.85
CA PHE A 129 8.76 -1.94 29.37
C PHE A 129 7.47 -2.34 30.09
N GLN A 130 6.41 -1.58 29.85
CA GLN A 130 5.12 -1.78 30.48
C GLN A 130 4.00 -1.61 29.46
N VAL A 131 3.02 -2.53 29.47
CA VAL A 131 1.77 -2.41 28.72
C VAL A 131 0.73 -1.74 29.62
N VAL A 132 0.13 -0.67 29.15
CA VAL A 132 -0.84 0.17 29.86
C VAL A 132 -2.21 -0.01 29.22
N ARG A 133 -3.19 -0.47 29.99
CA ARG A 133 -4.60 -0.58 29.59
C ARG A 133 -5.37 0.64 30.06
N TYR A 134 -6.12 1.26 29.15
CA TYR A 134 -6.99 2.41 29.42
C TYR A 134 -8.48 2.04 29.40
N ALA A 135 -9.30 2.84 30.08
CA ALA A 135 -10.74 2.95 29.84
C ALA A 135 -11.05 4.27 29.11
N PRO A 136 -11.78 4.27 27.98
CA PRO A 136 -12.28 3.10 27.22
C PRO A 136 -11.14 2.21 26.65
N LYS A 137 -11.40 0.89 26.51
CA LYS A 137 -10.42 -0.19 26.23
C LYS A 137 -9.47 0.16 25.07
N THR A 138 -8.26 0.58 25.42
CA THR A 138 -7.13 0.78 24.50
C THR A 138 -5.84 0.42 25.23
N PHE A 139 -4.84 -0.05 24.49
CA PHE A 139 -3.54 -0.43 25.05
C PHE A 139 -2.44 0.50 24.52
N ARG A 140 -1.44 0.81 25.34
CA ARG A 140 -0.21 1.50 24.94
C ARG A 140 0.99 0.92 25.66
N GLN A 141 2.16 0.99 25.04
CA GLN A 141 3.42 0.56 25.67
C GLN A 141 4.27 1.76 26.04
N ARG A 142 4.97 1.67 27.18
CA ARG A 142 5.94 2.65 27.66
C ARG A 142 7.15 1.95 28.28
N CYS A 143 8.28 2.62 28.38
CA CYS A 143 9.49 2.10 29.03
C CYS A 143 10.05 3.10 30.04
N PRO A 144 10.89 2.66 30.99
CA PRO A 144 11.59 3.58 31.88
C PRO A 144 12.46 4.56 31.09
N ASP A 145 12.46 5.84 31.48
CA ASP A 145 13.27 6.89 30.83
C ASP A 145 14.69 7.04 31.43
N GLY A 146 15.05 6.19 32.39
CA GLY A 146 16.32 6.24 33.13
C GLY A 146 16.40 7.36 34.19
N ARG A 147 15.35 8.16 34.36
CA ARG A 147 15.27 9.28 35.33
C ARG A 147 14.15 9.11 36.35
N GLY A 148 13.63 7.89 36.49
CA GLY A 148 12.49 7.58 37.36
C GLY A 148 11.13 7.88 36.74
N GLY A 149 11.07 8.27 35.46
CA GLY A 149 9.85 8.50 34.69
C GLY A 149 9.62 7.46 33.59
N TRP A 150 8.70 7.79 32.68
CA TRP A 150 8.28 6.91 31.59
C TRP A 150 8.38 7.57 30.22
N SER A 151 8.92 6.84 29.25
CA SER A 151 8.96 7.18 27.84
C SER A 151 7.93 6.35 27.05
N TRP A 152 7.18 6.99 26.16
CA TRP A 152 6.25 6.30 25.24
C TRP A 152 6.91 5.79 23.96
N ARG A 153 8.24 5.95 23.82
CA ARG A 153 9.01 5.48 22.67
C ARG A 153 9.62 4.11 23.00
N VAL A 154 8.96 3.05 22.54
CA VAL A 154 9.36 1.66 22.84
C VAL A 154 10.11 0.94 21.71
N ARG A 155 10.52 1.68 20.67
CA ARG A 155 11.23 1.10 19.52
C ARG A 155 12.63 0.66 19.92
N GLY A 156 12.99 -0.59 19.61
CA GLY A 156 14.32 -1.16 19.89
C GLY A 156 14.48 -1.76 21.30
N ILE A 157 13.40 -1.84 22.08
CA ILE A 157 13.43 -2.47 23.40
C ILE A 157 13.34 -3.99 23.26
N ARG A 158 14.21 -4.69 23.99
CA ARG A 158 14.22 -6.15 24.10
C ARG A 158 12.82 -6.64 24.49
N GLN A 159 12.25 -7.51 23.64
CA GLN A 159 10.97 -8.16 23.92
C GLN A 159 11.22 -9.38 24.81
N VAL A 160 10.36 -9.56 25.81
CA VAL A 160 10.38 -10.68 26.75
C VAL A 160 8.95 -11.18 26.96
N PRO A 161 8.75 -12.45 27.36
CA PRO A 161 7.45 -12.94 27.80
C PRO A 161 6.95 -12.16 29.02
N TYR A 162 5.65 -11.94 29.13
CA TYR A 162 5.07 -11.37 30.35
C TYR A 162 5.30 -12.35 31.52
N ARG A 163 5.68 -11.86 32.71
CA ARG A 163 6.04 -12.71 33.87
C ARG A 163 7.24 -13.66 33.60
N LEU A 164 8.24 -13.17 32.86
CA LEU A 164 9.46 -13.93 32.56
C LEU A 164 10.19 -14.45 33.81
N PRO A 165 10.38 -13.68 34.91
CA PRO A 165 11.01 -14.21 36.12
C PRO A 165 10.31 -15.44 36.69
N GLU A 166 8.98 -15.42 36.74
CA GLU A 166 8.15 -16.52 37.23
C GLU A 166 8.23 -17.74 36.31
N LEU A 167 8.25 -17.51 34.99
CA LEU A 167 8.41 -18.56 33.99
C LEU A 167 9.78 -19.25 34.08
N LEU A 168 10.85 -18.48 34.30
CA LEU A 168 12.20 -19.04 34.44
C LEU A 168 12.42 -19.71 35.81
N GLY A 169 11.75 -19.22 36.86
CA GLY A 169 11.81 -19.77 38.21
C GLY A 169 10.99 -21.05 38.39
N ALA A 170 10.05 -21.35 37.50
CA ALA A 170 9.29 -22.59 37.52
C ALA A 170 10.16 -23.81 37.14
N ALA A 171 9.91 -24.94 37.79
CA ALA A 171 10.53 -26.22 37.43
C ALA A 171 10.13 -26.66 36.01
N LEU A 172 11.01 -27.36 35.29
CA LEU A 172 10.83 -27.70 33.88
C LEU A 172 9.67 -28.67 33.62
N ASP A 173 9.30 -29.46 34.62
CA ASP A 173 8.18 -30.41 34.60
C ASP A 173 6.81 -29.75 34.86
N VAL A 174 6.79 -28.47 35.27
CA VAL A 174 5.56 -27.70 35.44
C VAL A 174 5.11 -27.17 34.08
N PRO A 175 3.85 -27.42 33.65
CA PRO A 175 3.35 -26.92 32.39
C PRO A 175 3.24 -25.38 32.40
N VAL A 176 3.70 -24.76 31.33
CA VAL A 176 3.60 -23.31 31.11
C VAL A 176 2.43 -23.00 30.19
N PHE A 177 1.50 -22.16 30.66
CA PHE A 177 0.35 -21.72 29.90
C PHE A 177 0.65 -20.44 29.12
N VAL A 178 0.39 -20.43 27.81
CA VAL A 178 0.48 -19.24 26.96
C VAL A 178 -0.91 -18.79 26.55
N VAL A 179 -1.28 -17.56 26.91
CA VAL A 179 -2.58 -16.95 26.63
C VAL A 179 -2.41 -15.69 25.78
N GLU A 180 -3.50 -15.14 25.24
CA GLU A 180 -3.42 -13.98 24.33
C GLU A 180 -3.18 -12.62 25.01
N GLY A 181 -3.48 -12.50 26.31
CA GLY A 181 -3.45 -11.21 27.01
C GLY A 181 -2.99 -11.28 28.46
N GLU A 182 -2.47 -10.15 28.96
CA GLU A 182 -1.89 -10.07 30.30
C GLU A 182 -2.94 -10.29 31.41
N LYS A 183 -4.20 -9.87 31.17
CA LYS A 183 -5.34 -10.11 32.07
C LYS A 183 -5.52 -11.60 32.36
N ASP A 184 -5.44 -12.42 31.32
CA ASP A 184 -5.66 -13.86 31.39
C ASP A 184 -4.47 -14.56 32.04
N ALA A 185 -3.26 -14.09 31.74
CA ALA A 185 -2.04 -14.60 32.37
C ALA A 185 -2.05 -14.34 33.88
N ASP A 186 -2.44 -13.13 34.31
CA ASP A 186 -2.59 -12.81 35.73
C ASP A 186 -3.68 -13.65 36.40
N ARG A 187 -4.77 -13.96 35.68
CA ARG A 187 -5.86 -14.78 36.22
C ARG A 187 -5.43 -16.22 36.46
N LEU A 188 -4.71 -16.83 35.52
CA LEU A 188 -4.12 -18.16 35.71
C LEU A 188 -3.04 -18.17 36.81
N ALA A 189 -2.20 -17.12 36.85
CA ALA A 189 -1.19 -16.98 37.90
C ALA A 189 -1.82 -16.89 39.29
N SER A 190 -3.00 -16.25 39.43
CA SER A 190 -3.72 -16.19 40.71
C SER A 190 -4.22 -17.56 41.21
N LEU A 191 -4.31 -18.54 40.31
CA LEU A 191 -4.65 -19.94 40.63
C LEU A 191 -3.40 -20.80 40.89
N GLY A 192 -2.21 -20.20 40.91
CA GLY A 192 -0.94 -20.90 41.12
C GLY A 192 -0.36 -21.56 39.86
N LEU A 193 -0.91 -21.27 38.68
CA LEU A 193 -0.40 -21.79 37.40
C LEU A 193 0.69 -20.87 36.82
N VAL A 194 1.65 -21.46 36.11
CA VAL A 194 2.69 -20.68 35.40
C VAL A 194 2.11 -20.22 34.08
N ALA A 195 1.82 -18.92 33.95
CA ALA A 195 1.18 -18.37 32.75
C ALA A 195 1.90 -17.12 32.22
N THR A 196 1.91 -16.97 30.89
CA THR A 196 2.55 -15.86 30.18
C THR A 196 1.80 -15.49 28.90
N CYS A 197 2.17 -14.36 28.29
CA CYS A 197 1.69 -13.91 26.98
C CYS A 197 2.75 -13.01 26.31
N ASN A 198 2.57 -12.70 25.02
CA ASN A 198 3.38 -11.69 24.34
C ASN A 198 2.74 -10.29 24.43
N ALA A 199 3.58 -9.26 24.36
CA ALA A 199 3.09 -7.90 24.21
C ALA A 199 2.47 -7.70 22.82
N GLY A 200 1.33 -6.99 22.74
CA GLY A 200 0.71 -6.60 21.47
C GLY A 200 -0.39 -7.52 20.92
N GLY A 201 -0.74 -8.59 21.64
CA GLY A 201 -1.86 -9.49 21.32
C GLY A 201 -1.61 -10.43 20.13
N ALA A 202 -2.69 -11.06 19.65
CA ALA A 202 -2.72 -12.21 18.74
C ALA A 202 -2.03 -12.07 17.37
N ASN A 203 -1.69 -10.85 16.92
CA ASN A 203 -1.17 -10.66 15.56
C ASN A 203 0.34 -10.94 15.43
N THR A 204 1.08 -11.02 16.54
CA THR A 204 2.56 -11.09 16.52
C THR A 204 3.08 -12.06 17.57
N TRP A 205 4.10 -12.84 17.23
CA TRP A 205 4.94 -13.58 18.19
C TRP A 205 6.39 -13.21 17.91
N PRO A 206 7.05 -12.41 18.76
CA PRO A 206 8.45 -12.05 18.53
C PRO A 206 9.37 -13.23 18.84
N GLU A 207 10.27 -13.56 17.92
CA GLU A 207 11.23 -14.68 18.04
C GLU A 207 12.08 -14.61 19.32
N ALA A 208 12.36 -13.40 19.82
CA ALA A 208 13.09 -13.19 21.07
C ALA A 208 12.43 -13.81 22.32
N LEU A 209 11.15 -14.19 22.27
CA LEU A 209 10.45 -14.83 23.38
C LEU A 209 10.71 -16.33 23.45
N THR A 210 10.94 -16.98 22.30
CA THR A 210 11.04 -18.44 22.16
C THR A 210 12.07 -19.09 23.10
N PRO A 211 13.30 -18.55 23.30
CA PRO A 211 14.30 -19.19 24.15
C PRO A 211 13.86 -19.43 25.60
N ALA A 212 12.90 -18.66 26.13
CA ALA A 212 12.42 -18.82 27.49
C ALA A 212 11.68 -20.16 27.71
N PHE A 213 11.19 -20.80 26.64
CA PHE A 213 10.39 -22.02 26.69
C PHE A 213 11.21 -23.30 26.50
N ALA A 214 12.55 -23.20 26.43
CA ALA A 214 13.42 -24.33 26.19
C ALA A 214 13.19 -25.47 27.21
N GLY A 215 12.96 -26.69 26.70
CA GLY A 215 12.82 -27.92 27.50
C GLY A 215 11.57 -27.97 28.40
N ARG A 216 10.54 -27.17 28.12
CA ARG A 216 9.30 -27.12 28.91
C ARG A 216 8.11 -27.72 28.16
N THR A 217 7.10 -28.16 28.92
CA THR A 217 5.76 -28.45 28.37
C THR A 217 4.96 -27.15 28.27
N VAL A 218 4.55 -26.77 27.05
CA VAL A 218 3.84 -25.52 26.78
C VAL A 218 2.39 -25.81 26.36
N CYS A 219 1.44 -25.21 27.07
CA CYS A 219 0.00 -25.33 26.82
C CYS A 219 -0.55 -23.97 26.33
N ILE A 220 -0.95 -23.89 25.08
CA ILE A 220 -1.44 -22.66 24.45
C ILE A 220 -2.97 -22.62 24.53
N LEU A 221 -3.53 -21.56 25.11
CA LEU A 221 -4.96 -21.34 25.24
C LEU A 221 -5.40 -20.22 24.26
N PRO A 222 -6.00 -20.57 23.11
CA PRO A 222 -6.51 -19.57 22.17
C PRO A 222 -7.82 -18.94 22.68
N ASP A 223 -8.08 -17.69 22.30
CA ASP A 223 -9.43 -17.13 22.36
C ASP A 223 -10.35 -17.92 21.42
N ASN A 224 -11.64 -18.03 21.77
CA ASN A 224 -12.62 -18.80 21.01
C ASN A 224 -13.09 -18.07 19.74
N ASP A 225 -12.15 -17.67 18.89
CA ASP A 225 -12.39 -17.11 17.57
C ASP A 225 -11.32 -17.57 16.55
N ALA A 226 -11.48 -17.16 15.29
CA ALA A 226 -10.55 -17.56 14.24
C ALA A 226 -9.16 -16.91 14.37
N ALA A 227 -9.09 -15.69 14.92
CA ALA A 227 -7.81 -15.01 15.11
C ALA A 227 -7.00 -15.69 16.21
N GLY A 228 -7.65 -16.10 17.30
CA GLY A 228 -7.01 -16.77 18.41
C GLY A 228 -6.49 -18.16 18.05
N ARG A 229 -7.27 -18.95 17.30
CA ARG A 229 -6.79 -20.24 16.77
C ARG A 229 -5.57 -20.09 15.87
N ASN A 230 -5.58 -19.11 14.96
CA ASN A 230 -4.43 -18.86 14.08
C ASN A 230 -3.20 -18.40 14.87
N HIS A 231 -3.40 -17.58 15.91
CA HIS A 231 -2.32 -17.16 16.80
C HIS A 231 -1.72 -18.36 17.53
N ALA A 232 -2.53 -19.25 18.09
CA ALA A 232 -2.05 -20.43 18.79
C ALA A 232 -1.18 -21.34 17.91
N HIS A 233 -1.57 -21.55 16.66
CA HIS A 233 -0.74 -22.29 15.70
C HIS A 233 0.58 -21.58 15.38
N LYS A 234 0.57 -20.25 15.26
CA LYS A 234 1.79 -19.45 15.04
C LYS A 234 2.74 -19.53 16.23
N VAL A 235 2.23 -19.50 17.45
CA VAL A 235 3.02 -19.69 18.67
C VAL A 235 3.58 -21.11 18.73
N ALA A 236 2.75 -22.13 18.46
CA ALA A 236 3.19 -23.52 18.44
C ALA A 236 4.34 -23.75 17.46
N ALA A 237 4.21 -23.27 16.22
CA ALA A 237 5.28 -23.36 15.21
C ALA A 237 6.56 -22.62 15.65
N ALA A 238 6.44 -21.46 16.31
CA ALA A 238 7.61 -20.71 16.78
C ALA A 238 8.32 -21.34 17.99
N LEU A 239 7.66 -22.29 18.68
CA LEU A 239 8.21 -23.03 19.81
C LEU A 239 8.68 -24.44 19.41
N GLU A 240 8.43 -24.85 18.17
CA GLU A 240 8.87 -26.13 17.62
C GLU A 240 10.39 -26.26 17.72
N GLY A 241 10.85 -27.42 18.19
CA GLY A 241 12.28 -27.70 18.39
C GLY A 241 12.91 -26.97 19.58
N VAL A 242 12.16 -26.16 20.33
CA VAL A 242 12.62 -25.46 21.53
C VAL A 242 11.91 -25.99 22.78
N ALA A 243 10.58 -26.04 22.77
CA ALA A 243 9.80 -26.67 23.83
C ALA A 243 9.91 -28.22 23.77
N ASP A 244 9.80 -28.88 24.92
CA ASP A 244 9.81 -30.36 25.00
C ASP A 244 8.51 -30.96 24.46
N SER A 245 7.38 -30.35 24.82
CA SER A 245 6.06 -30.69 24.31
C SER A 245 5.23 -29.42 24.16
N ILE A 246 4.43 -29.34 23.09
CA ILE A 246 3.51 -28.24 22.85
C ILE A 246 2.09 -28.82 22.78
N ARG A 247 1.11 -28.15 23.36
CA ARG A 247 -0.31 -28.55 23.32
C ARG A 247 -1.16 -27.31 23.06
N ILE A 248 -2.13 -27.41 22.15
CA ILE A 248 -3.16 -26.39 21.98
C ILE A 248 -4.41 -26.90 22.70
N VAL A 249 -4.81 -26.22 23.78
CA VAL A 249 -5.87 -26.68 24.67
C VAL A 249 -7.15 -25.91 24.35
N GLY A 250 -8.16 -26.62 23.84
CA GLY A 250 -9.49 -26.06 23.61
C GLY A 250 -10.29 -26.02 24.90
N LEU A 251 -10.80 -24.85 25.28
CA LEU A 251 -11.67 -24.70 26.44
C LEU A 251 -13.13 -24.92 26.03
N PRO A 252 -13.88 -25.83 26.71
CA PRO A 252 -15.27 -26.12 26.38
C PRO A 252 -16.20 -24.96 26.74
N ASP A 253 -17.37 -24.92 26.10
CA ASP A 253 -18.50 -24.05 26.44
C ASP A 253 -18.24 -22.53 26.45
N LEU A 254 -17.17 -22.09 25.78
CA LEU A 254 -16.90 -20.66 25.60
C LEU A 254 -17.82 -20.03 24.55
N PRO A 255 -18.34 -18.80 24.79
CA PRO A 255 -18.99 -18.04 23.74
C PRO A 255 -18.00 -17.66 22.62
N PRO A 256 -18.47 -17.30 21.41
CA PRO A 256 -17.61 -16.78 20.36
C PRO A 256 -16.83 -15.54 20.83
N GLY A 257 -15.50 -15.59 20.71
CA GLY A 257 -14.57 -14.57 21.21
C GLY A 257 -14.36 -14.57 22.72
N GLY A 258 -14.81 -15.62 23.42
CA GLY A 258 -14.53 -15.82 24.83
C GLY A 258 -13.10 -16.27 25.08
N ASP A 259 -12.53 -15.86 26.22
CA ASP A 259 -11.16 -16.16 26.63
C ASP A 259 -11.14 -17.06 27.89
N VAL A 260 -9.95 -17.48 28.36
CA VAL A 260 -9.83 -18.34 29.55
C VAL A 260 -10.43 -17.68 30.81
N SER A 261 -10.46 -16.36 30.85
CA SER A 261 -11.14 -15.61 31.89
C SER A 261 -12.65 -15.87 31.90
N ASP A 262 -13.30 -15.85 30.74
CA ASP A 262 -14.72 -16.15 30.62
C ASP A 262 -15.00 -17.62 30.99
N TRP A 263 -14.08 -18.54 30.69
CA TRP A 263 -14.18 -19.95 31.08
C TRP A 263 -14.12 -20.14 32.60
N LEU A 264 -13.20 -19.44 33.28
CA LEU A 264 -13.12 -19.43 34.74
C LEU A 264 -14.37 -18.81 35.38
N ASP A 265 -14.93 -17.75 34.77
CA ASP A 265 -16.20 -17.15 35.21
C ASP A 265 -17.39 -18.12 35.04
N GLY A 266 -17.31 -19.05 34.08
CA GLY A 266 -18.27 -20.14 33.85
C GLY A 266 -18.16 -21.31 34.83
N GLY A 267 -17.25 -21.26 35.81
CA GLY A 267 -17.05 -22.32 36.81
C GLY A 267 -15.88 -23.26 36.53
N GLY A 268 -15.04 -22.97 35.53
CA GLY A 268 -13.77 -23.65 35.34
C GLY A 268 -12.80 -23.39 36.50
N ASP A 269 -11.92 -24.35 36.80
CA ASP A 269 -10.89 -24.23 37.83
C ASP A 269 -9.52 -24.73 37.33
N ALA A 270 -8.49 -24.57 38.16
CA ALA A 270 -7.13 -24.97 37.81
C ALA A 270 -6.98 -26.50 37.61
N ALA A 271 -7.72 -27.30 38.37
CA ALA A 271 -7.65 -28.76 38.26
C ALA A 271 -8.26 -29.24 36.94
N ALA A 272 -9.40 -28.67 36.54
CA ALA A 272 -10.03 -28.92 35.26
C ALA A 272 -9.15 -28.44 34.10
N LEU A 273 -8.48 -27.29 34.23
CA LEU A 273 -7.57 -26.80 33.18
C LEU A 273 -6.34 -27.69 33.01
N LEU A 274 -5.75 -28.17 34.10
CA LEU A 274 -4.65 -29.15 34.05
C LEU A 274 -5.10 -30.47 33.42
N ALA A 275 -6.29 -30.98 33.77
CA ALA A 275 -6.84 -32.18 33.16
C ALA A 275 -7.11 -32.01 31.64
N LEU A 276 -7.58 -30.83 31.22
CA LEU A 276 -7.74 -30.48 29.80
C LEU A 276 -6.38 -30.41 29.08
N ALA A 277 -5.38 -29.82 29.72
CA ALA A 277 -4.01 -29.79 29.18
C ALA A 277 -3.44 -31.21 29.04
N ASP A 278 -3.62 -32.06 30.05
CA ASP A 278 -3.13 -33.44 30.07
C ASP A 278 -3.79 -34.33 29.02
N SER A 279 -5.09 -34.12 28.78
CA SER A 279 -5.87 -34.85 27.76
C SER A 279 -5.73 -34.29 26.35
N SER A 280 -5.22 -33.07 26.19
CA SER A 280 -4.98 -32.47 24.88
C SER A 280 -3.82 -33.17 24.16
N PRO A 281 -3.96 -33.52 22.87
CA PRO A 281 -2.90 -34.19 22.13
C PRO A 281 -1.68 -33.27 21.99
N ALA A 282 -0.49 -33.88 22.00
CA ALA A 282 0.74 -33.18 21.64
C ALA A 282 0.59 -32.60 20.23
N TRP A 283 0.87 -31.31 20.09
CA TRP A 283 0.90 -30.60 18.83
C TRP A 283 2.01 -31.22 17.98
N GLN A 284 1.65 -31.68 16.79
CA GLN A 284 2.60 -32.18 15.81
C GLN A 284 2.80 -31.11 14.74
N PRO A 285 4.06 -30.83 14.36
CA PRO A 285 4.32 -30.01 13.20
C PRO A 285 3.72 -30.70 11.98
N GLN A 286 2.91 -29.98 11.22
CA GLN A 286 2.57 -30.43 9.88
C GLN A 286 3.87 -30.54 9.11
N ALA A 287 4.24 -31.77 8.75
CA ALA A 287 5.49 -32.06 8.05
C ALA A 287 5.68 -31.05 6.91
N ALA A 288 6.86 -30.45 6.84
CA ALA A 288 7.33 -29.68 5.70
C ALA A 288 7.53 -30.64 4.51
N GLY A 289 6.43 -31.17 3.99
CA GLY A 289 6.32 -31.78 2.68
C GLY A 289 6.24 -30.68 1.63
N GLY A 290 6.93 -30.90 0.52
CA GLY A 290 7.07 -29.94 -0.56
C GLY A 290 5.75 -29.40 -1.10
N SER A 291 5.92 -28.37 -1.92
CA SER A 291 4.88 -27.77 -2.76
C SER A 291 4.05 -28.81 -3.53
N GLU A 292 3.01 -29.36 -2.92
CA GLU A 292 1.91 -30.04 -3.60
C GLU A 292 0.60 -29.76 -2.86
N ASP A 293 -0.21 -28.91 -3.50
CA ASP A 293 -1.67 -28.78 -3.40
C ASP A 293 -2.32 -28.98 -2.02
N VAL A 294 -2.36 -27.88 -1.25
CA VAL A 294 -3.60 -27.56 -0.50
C VAL A 294 -4.73 -27.60 -1.53
N PRO A 295 -5.84 -28.34 -1.31
CA PRO A 295 -7.00 -28.23 -2.19
C PRO A 295 -7.37 -26.75 -2.29
N ARG A 296 -7.30 -26.17 -3.49
CA ARG A 296 -7.46 -24.73 -3.76
C ARG A 296 -8.76 -24.12 -3.22
N ASP A 297 -9.69 -24.93 -2.72
CA ASP A 297 -11.11 -24.58 -2.63
C ASP A 297 -11.67 -24.40 -1.22
N ALA A 298 -10.86 -24.43 -0.16
CA ALA A 298 -11.35 -24.09 1.19
C ALA A 298 -11.01 -22.66 1.62
N LEU A 299 -10.91 -21.72 0.68
CA LEU A 299 -10.91 -20.30 1.06
C LEU A 299 -12.28 -19.92 1.60
N VAL A 300 -12.29 -19.17 2.70
CA VAL A 300 -13.53 -18.53 3.17
C VAL A 300 -14.12 -17.73 2.02
N PRO A 301 -15.37 -18.02 1.59
CA PRO A 301 -15.98 -17.32 0.48
C PRO A 301 -15.88 -15.80 0.67
N TYR A 302 -15.45 -15.11 -0.38
CA TYR A 302 -15.34 -13.64 -0.43
C TYR A 302 -14.29 -13.00 0.48
N CYS A 303 -13.35 -13.77 1.05
CA CYS A 303 -12.15 -13.16 1.65
C CYS A 303 -11.28 -12.49 0.59
N ASP A 304 -10.37 -11.60 1.01
CA ASP A 304 -9.48 -10.85 0.11
C ASP A 304 -8.71 -11.80 -0.83
N GLU A 305 -8.24 -12.95 -0.34
CA GLU A 305 -7.53 -13.96 -1.14
C GLU A 305 -8.45 -14.62 -2.19
N ALA A 306 -9.66 -15.04 -1.80
CA ALA A 306 -10.61 -15.66 -2.72
C ALA A 306 -11.04 -14.69 -3.84
N LEU A 307 -11.24 -13.41 -3.49
CA LEU A 307 -11.52 -12.36 -4.46
C LEU A 307 -10.30 -12.08 -5.35
N THR A 308 -9.08 -12.20 -4.82
CA THR A 308 -7.84 -12.05 -5.60
C THR A 308 -7.67 -13.17 -6.61
N LEU A 309 -7.92 -14.42 -6.22
CA LEU A 309 -7.87 -15.55 -7.16
C LEU A 309 -8.92 -15.39 -8.26
N ALA A 310 -10.16 -15.04 -7.90
CA ALA A 310 -11.21 -14.78 -8.89
C ALA A 310 -10.87 -13.59 -9.81
N PHE A 311 -10.22 -12.55 -9.28
CA PHE A 311 -9.71 -11.44 -10.08
C PHE A 311 -8.65 -11.92 -11.07
N SER A 312 -7.70 -12.71 -10.58
CA SER A 312 -6.54 -13.13 -11.33
C SER A 312 -6.89 -14.14 -12.41
N GLU A 313 -7.82 -15.04 -12.14
CA GLU A 313 -8.39 -15.95 -13.13
C GLU A 313 -9.15 -15.19 -14.23
N ARG A 314 -10.00 -14.23 -13.84
CA ARG A 314 -10.80 -13.45 -14.81
C ARG A 314 -9.94 -12.58 -15.73
N HIS A 315 -8.78 -12.14 -15.25
CA HIS A 315 -7.94 -11.18 -15.95
C HIS A 315 -6.55 -11.73 -16.30
N ALA A 316 -6.37 -13.05 -16.22
CA ALA A 316 -5.10 -13.75 -16.40
C ALA A 316 -4.39 -13.37 -17.72
N ASP A 317 -5.16 -13.15 -18.78
CA ASP A 317 -4.61 -12.86 -20.11
C ASP A 317 -4.47 -11.36 -20.41
N ASP A 318 -5.17 -10.49 -19.68
CA ASP A 318 -5.31 -9.09 -20.07
C ASP A 318 -4.52 -8.13 -19.19
N LEU A 319 -3.96 -8.59 -18.08
CA LEU A 319 -3.21 -7.76 -17.12
C LEU A 319 -1.83 -8.32 -16.82
N ARG A 320 -0.83 -7.44 -16.82
CA ARG A 320 0.54 -7.72 -16.35
C ARG A 320 1.00 -6.65 -15.39
N TYR A 321 1.82 -7.03 -14.42
CA TYR A 321 2.43 -6.14 -13.45
C TYR A 321 3.94 -6.34 -13.45
N CYS A 322 4.69 -5.26 -13.63
CA CYS A 322 6.14 -5.29 -13.56
C CYS A 322 6.61 -4.49 -12.35
N GLU A 323 7.28 -5.16 -11.39
CA GLU A 323 7.76 -4.53 -10.15
C GLU A 323 8.79 -3.44 -10.43
N PHE A 324 9.72 -3.67 -11.39
CA PHE A 324 10.74 -2.69 -11.76
C PHE A 324 10.13 -1.35 -12.24
N PHE A 325 9.06 -1.39 -13.03
CA PHE A 325 8.34 -0.19 -13.45
C PHE A 325 7.42 0.36 -12.36
N GLY A 326 7.02 -0.49 -11.40
CA GLY A 326 6.03 -0.19 -10.37
C GLY A 326 4.62 -0.02 -10.91
N ARG A 327 4.30 -0.61 -12.08
CA ARG A 327 3.07 -0.30 -12.84
C ARG A 327 2.40 -1.53 -13.45
N TRP A 328 1.08 -1.41 -13.60
CA TRP A 328 0.25 -2.34 -14.35
C TRP A 328 0.20 -1.96 -15.83
N SER A 329 0.10 -2.98 -16.68
CA SER A 329 -0.15 -2.87 -18.11
C SER A 329 -1.36 -3.72 -18.49
N GLU A 330 -2.19 -3.21 -19.39
CA GLU A 330 -3.36 -3.89 -19.91
C GLU A 330 -3.19 -4.18 -21.41
N TRP A 331 -3.59 -5.37 -21.83
CA TRP A 331 -3.61 -5.74 -23.24
C TRP A 331 -4.70 -4.95 -23.98
N ARG A 332 -4.30 -4.13 -24.96
CA ARG A 332 -5.21 -3.28 -25.74
C ARG A 332 -4.70 -3.09 -27.17
N ALA A 333 -5.58 -3.38 -28.13
CA ALA A 333 -5.32 -3.11 -29.55
C ALA A 333 -3.99 -3.70 -30.05
N GLY A 334 -3.72 -4.97 -29.72
CA GLY A 334 -2.56 -5.70 -30.19
C GLY A 334 -1.25 -5.44 -29.44
N ARG A 335 -1.27 -4.70 -28.32
CA ARG A 335 -0.09 -4.47 -27.49
C ARG A 335 -0.44 -4.33 -26.02
N TRP A 336 0.57 -4.42 -25.18
CA TRP A 336 0.46 -4.08 -23.77
C TRP A 336 0.65 -2.58 -23.56
N ARG A 337 -0.30 -1.94 -22.86
CA ARG A 337 -0.23 -0.51 -22.57
C ARG A 337 -0.30 -0.25 -21.09
N GLU A 338 0.54 0.65 -20.61
CA GLU A 338 0.54 1.09 -19.23
C GLU A 338 -0.84 1.62 -18.80
N ASP A 339 -1.30 1.20 -17.62
CA ASP A 339 -2.53 1.69 -17.01
C ASP A 339 -2.34 3.07 -16.37
N VAL A 340 -2.56 4.11 -17.16
CA VAL A 340 -2.52 5.51 -16.71
C VAL A 340 -3.85 6.01 -16.12
N LYS A 341 -4.91 5.20 -16.12
CA LYS A 341 -6.27 5.60 -15.69
C LYS A 341 -6.80 4.80 -14.51
N ARG A 342 -5.97 3.98 -13.85
CA ARG A 342 -6.37 3.07 -12.77
C ARG A 342 -7.51 2.12 -13.21
N ARG A 343 -7.44 1.63 -14.43
CA ARG A 343 -8.35 0.63 -15.00
C ARG A 343 -8.31 -0.67 -14.22
N VAL A 344 -7.15 -1.11 -13.73
CA VAL A 344 -7.03 -2.31 -12.88
C VAL A 344 -7.90 -2.19 -11.63
N PHE A 345 -7.86 -1.04 -10.95
CA PHE A 345 -8.76 -0.75 -9.83
C PHE A 345 -10.23 -0.73 -10.25
N THR A 346 -10.54 -0.25 -11.45
CA THR A 346 -11.93 -0.26 -11.96
C THR A 346 -12.44 -1.69 -12.17
N LEU A 347 -11.59 -2.59 -12.66
CA LEU A 347 -11.89 -4.02 -12.82
C LEU A 347 -12.09 -4.69 -11.45
N ALA A 348 -11.19 -4.45 -10.49
CA ALA A 348 -11.31 -5.00 -9.14
C ALA A 348 -12.58 -4.50 -8.43
N ARG A 349 -12.94 -3.22 -8.58
CA ARG A 349 -14.21 -2.67 -8.06
C ARG A 349 -15.43 -3.35 -8.65
N ARG A 350 -15.41 -3.66 -9.95
CA ARG A 350 -16.51 -4.37 -10.61
C ARG A 350 -16.62 -5.79 -10.05
N LEU A 351 -15.51 -6.52 -9.97
CA LEU A 351 -15.48 -7.86 -9.39
C LEU A 351 -16.05 -7.87 -7.96
N CYS A 352 -15.54 -7.00 -7.09
CA CYS A 352 -16.00 -6.94 -5.70
C CYS A 352 -17.51 -6.61 -5.62
N ARG A 353 -18.02 -5.76 -6.52
CA ARG A 353 -19.46 -5.46 -6.59
C ARG A 353 -20.28 -6.67 -7.04
N ASP A 354 -19.82 -7.38 -8.07
CA ASP A 354 -20.51 -8.56 -8.61
C ASP A 354 -20.59 -9.67 -7.54
N HIS A 355 -19.47 -9.93 -6.84
CA HIS A 355 -19.41 -10.90 -5.76
C HIS A 355 -20.25 -10.48 -4.54
N CYS A 356 -20.24 -9.20 -4.19
CA CYS A 356 -21.10 -8.65 -3.14
C CYS A 356 -22.58 -8.85 -3.49
N ALA A 357 -23.00 -8.53 -4.71
CA ALA A 357 -24.37 -8.75 -5.17
C ALA A 357 -24.78 -10.23 -5.14
N GLY A 358 -23.85 -11.15 -5.42
CA GLY A 358 -24.06 -12.59 -5.25
C GLY A 358 -24.23 -13.01 -3.79
N ALA A 359 -23.35 -12.52 -2.90
CA ALA A 359 -23.36 -12.83 -1.48
C ALA A 359 -24.61 -12.32 -0.75
N LEU A 360 -25.22 -11.24 -1.25
CA LEU A 360 -26.44 -10.65 -0.67
C LEU A 360 -27.73 -11.36 -1.09
N ARG A 361 -27.69 -12.31 -2.02
CA ARG A 361 -28.90 -13.03 -2.45
C ARG A 361 -29.46 -13.87 -1.30
N GLY A 362 -30.74 -13.68 -0.98
CA GLY A 362 -31.42 -14.43 0.06
C GLY A 362 -31.12 -13.97 1.49
N ILE A 363 -30.49 -12.80 1.66
CA ILE A 363 -30.27 -12.18 2.97
C ILE A 363 -31.29 -11.07 3.18
N ASP A 364 -32.26 -11.32 4.05
CA ASP A 364 -33.32 -10.37 4.39
C ASP A 364 -32.95 -9.44 5.56
N ASP A 365 -31.96 -9.82 6.39
CA ASP A 365 -31.47 -8.98 7.48
C ASP A 365 -30.59 -7.84 6.94
N GLU A 366 -31.11 -6.62 7.00
CA GLU A 366 -30.45 -5.39 6.57
C GLU A 366 -29.10 -5.16 7.29
N LYS A 367 -28.97 -5.53 8.57
CA LYS A 367 -27.70 -5.38 9.30
C LYS A 367 -26.67 -6.38 8.84
N ALA A 368 -27.07 -7.62 8.57
CA ALA A 368 -26.19 -8.63 7.99
C ALA A 368 -25.76 -8.24 6.57
N ALA A 369 -26.71 -7.80 5.74
CA ALA A 369 -26.45 -7.31 4.39
C ALA A 369 -25.46 -6.13 4.38
N ALA A 370 -25.66 -5.13 5.25
CA ALA A 370 -24.75 -4.00 5.39
C ALA A 370 -23.34 -4.43 5.79
N ARG A 371 -23.22 -5.39 6.73
CA ARG A 371 -21.92 -5.94 7.17
C ARG A 371 -21.19 -6.66 6.04
N ILE A 372 -21.89 -7.51 5.29
CA ILE A 372 -21.33 -8.26 4.15
C ILE A 372 -20.92 -7.30 3.04
N GLY A 373 -21.78 -6.34 2.68
CA GLY A 373 -21.48 -5.34 1.67
C GLY A 373 -20.27 -4.48 2.04
N ALA A 374 -20.16 -4.05 3.30
CA ALA A 374 -19.02 -3.31 3.82
C ALA A 374 -17.74 -4.16 3.91
N GLY A 375 -17.84 -5.49 3.91
CA GLY A 375 -16.70 -6.41 3.86
C GLY A 375 -16.19 -6.66 2.45
N ILE A 376 -17.08 -6.95 1.49
CA ILE A 376 -16.70 -7.40 0.14
C ILE A 376 -16.43 -6.20 -0.79
N ALA A 377 -17.30 -5.19 -0.80
CA ALA A 377 -17.24 -4.07 -1.75
C ALA A 377 -16.53 -2.83 -1.17
N SER A 378 -15.72 -3.03 -0.13
CA SER A 378 -15.02 -1.94 0.56
C SER A 378 -13.82 -1.43 -0.26
N ALA A 379 -13.44 -0.16 -0.05
CA ALA A 379 -12.23 0.39 -0.66
C ALA A 379 -10.95 -0.37 -0.20
N LYS A 380 -10.94 -0.87 1.04
CA LYS A 380 -9.84 -1.67 1.59
C LYS A 380 -9.70 -2.99 0.82
N THR A 381 -10.81 -3.69 0.61
CA THR A 381 -10.88 -4.98 -0.08
C THR A 381 -10.46 -4.85 -1.53
N VAL A 382 -10.96 -3.82 -2.23
CA VAL A 382 -10.54 -3.52 -3.61
C VAL A 382 -9.02 -3.28 -3.69
N ALA A 383 -8.46 -2.54 -2.74
CA ALA A 383 -7.02 -2.29 -2.70
C ALA A 383 -6.23 -3.57 -2.37
N ALA A 384 -6.73 -4.39 -1.44
CA ALA A 384 -6.12 -5.68 -1.10
C ALA A 384 -6.07 -6.61 -2.32
N VAL A 385 -7.18 -6.74 -3.05
CA VAL A 385 -7.27 -7.54 -4.28
C VAL A 385 -6.21 -7.12 -5.31
N VAL A 386 -6.13 -5.82 -5.61
CA VAL A 386 -5.13 -5.33 -6.59
C VAL A 386 -3.71 -5.54 -6.08
N ASN A 387 -3.46 -5.36 -4.78
CA ASN A 387 -2.12 -5.52 -4.21
C ASN A 387 -1.65 -6.97 -4.20
N LEU A 388 -2.52 -7.90 -3.81
CA LEU A 388 -2.22 -9.34 -3.79
C LEU A 388 -2.04 -9.87 -5.22
N ALA A 389 -2.88 -9.44 -6.16
CA ALA A 389 -2.78 -9.83 -7.57
C ALA A 389 -1.43 -9.47 -8.23
N ARG A 390 -0.68 -8.49 -7.69
CA ARG A 390 0.68 -8.16 -8.18
C ARG A 390 1.67 -9.32 -8.00
N ALA A 391 1.43 -10.17 -7.01
CA ALA A 391 2.27 -11.33 -6.70
C ALA A 391 1.81 -12.62 -7.40
N ASP A 392 0.66 -12.59 -8.08
CA ASP A 392 0.17 -13.77 -8.82
C ASP A 392 1.05 -14.01 -10.07
N PRO A 393 1.60 -15.22 -10.27
CA PRO A 393 2.45 -15.54 -11.43
C PRO A 393 1.80 -15.31 -12.80
N ARG A 394 0.46 -15.28 -12.88
CA ARG A 394 -0.27 -14.97 -14.12
C ARG A 394 -0.13 -13.50 -14.53
N HIS A 395 0.17 -12.63 -13.56
CA HIS A 395 0.30 -11.19 -13.77
C HIS A 395 1.73 -10.71 -13.66
N ALA A 396 2.50 -11.24 -12.71
CA ALA A 396 3.85 -10.79 -12.43
C ALA A 396 4.79 -11.01 -13.63
N THR A 397 5.49 -9.96 -14.06
CA THR A 397 6.55 -10.00 -15.07
C THR A 397 7.79 -9.24 -14.61
N ALA A 398 8.94 -9.60 -15.16
CA ALA A 398 10.18 -8.84 -15.07
C ALA A 398 10.26 -7.83 -16.22
N HIS A 399 11.04 -6.76 -16.06
CA HIS A 399 11.25 -5.78 -17.12
C HIS A 399 11.97 -6.36 -18.35
N GLU A 400 12.77 -7.40 -18.15
CA GLU A 400 13.50 -8.13 -19.18
C GLU A 400 12.60 -9.01 -20.05
N ASP A 401 11.35 -9.25 -19.64
CA ASP A 401 10.40 -10.05 -20.42
C ASP A 401 9.72 -9.23 -21.54
N TRP A 402 9.91 -7.91 -21.55
CA TRP A 402 9.21 -6.97 -22.45
C TRP A 402 10.02 -6.65 -23.69
N ASP A 403 9.37 -6.67 -24.85
CA ASP A 403 9.97 -6.31 -26.15
C ASP A 403 11.29 -7.07 -26.45
N VAL A 404 11.35 -8.36 -26.08
CA VAL A 404 12.60 -9.17 -26.09
C VAL A 404 13.14 -9.49 -27.47
N ASP A 405 12.28 -9.88 -28.42
CA ASP A 405 12.76 -10.25 -29.77
C ASP A 405 13.01 -8.98 -30.61
N PRO A 406 14.28 -8.62 -30.91
CA PRO A 406 14.58 -7.42 -31.67
C PRO A 406 14.11 -7.49 -33.13
N TRP A 407 13.61 -8.63 -33.59
CA TRP A 407 13.11 -8.84 -34.94
C TRP A 407 11.59 -8.98 -35.01
N ALA A 408 10.90 -8.90 -33.87
CA ALA A 408 9.44 -8.90 -33.83
C ALA A 408 8.91 -7.46 -33.98
N LEU A 409 8.39 -7.14 -35.17
CA LEU A 409 7.74 -5.84 -35.41
C LEU A 409 6.23 -5.95 -35.20
N ASN A 410 5.74 -5.36 -34.13
CA ASN A 410 4.32 -5.34 -33.85
C ASN A 410 3.59 -4.30 -34.72
N THR A 411 2.50 -4.70 -35.37
CA THR A 411 1.70 -3.82 -36.25
C THR A 411 0.20 -3.94 -35.96
N PRO A 412 -0.65 -2.98 -36.37
CA PRO A 412 -2.10 -3.07 -36.13
C PRO A 412 -2.77 -4.37 -36.63
N LYS A 413 -2.19 -5.07 -37.61
CA LYS A 413 -2.72 -6.34 -38.15
C LYS A 413 -2.12 -7.60 -37.53
N GLY A 414 -1.00 -7.50 -36.82
CA GLY A 414 -0.26 -8.63 -36.27
C GLY A 414 1.23 -8.37 -36.16
N ILE A 415 1.97 -9.41 -35.78
CA ILE A 415 3.42 -9.34 -35.55
C ILE A 415 4.14 -9.82 -36.81
N ILE A 416 5.10 -9.04 -37.30
CA ILE A 416 5.95 -9.41 -38.44
C ILE A 416 7.29 -9.89 -37.90
N ASP A 417 7.71 -11.09 -38.30
CA ASP A 417 9.11 -11.51 -38.13
C ASP A 417 9.95 -10.87 -39.23
N LEU A 418 10.77 -9.89 -38.86
CA LEU A 418 11.59 -9.12 -39.81
C LEU A 418 12.67 -9.96 -40.51
N ARG A 419 12.99 -11.16 -40.01
CA ARG A 419 13.92 -12.08 -40.69
C ARG A 419 13.30 -12.71 -41.92
N THR A 420 12.00 -13.01 -41.85
CA THR A 420 11.26 -13.76 -42.88
C THR A 420 10.25 -12.91 -43.65
N GLY A 421 9.88 -11.75 -43.10
CA GLY A 421 8.81 -10.89 -43.61
C GLY A 421 7.39 -11.44 -43.38
N LYS A 422 7.25 -12.59 -42.70
CA LYS A 422 5.95 -13.23 -42.48
C LYS A 422 5.19 -12.55 -41.33
N MET A 423 3.89 -12.34 -41.54
CA MET A 423 2.98 -11.80 -40.53
C MET A 423 2.25 -12.92 -39.81
N GLY A 424 2.43 -13.00 -38.49
CA GLY A 424 1.66 -13.83 -37.57
C GLY A 424 0.53 -13.05 -36.92
N ARG A 425 -0.28 -13.77 -36.12
CA ARG A 425 -1.30 -13.15 -35.26
C ARG A 425 -0.63 -12.40 -34.11
N HIS A 426 -1.38 -11.50 -33.50
CA HIS A 426 -0.99 -10.94 -32.21
C HIS A 426 -0.85 -12.03 -31.17
N ASP A 427 0.22 -11.97 -30.39
CA ASP A 427 0.49 -12.86 -29.27
C ASP A 427 0.68 -12.04 -27.99
N ARG A 428 -0.13 -12.33 -26.97
CA ARG A 428 -0.05 -11.69 -25.66
C ARG A 428 1.21 -12.13 -24.90
N GLY A 429 1.65 -13.37 -25.11
CA GLY A 429 2.85 -13.94 -24.48
C GLY A 429 4.14 -13.32 -25.00
N ALA A 430 4.13 -12.68 -26.17
CA ALA A 430 5.27 -11.96 -26.71
C ALA A 430 5.61 -10.65 -25.97
N LEU A 431 4.73 -10.19 -25.06
CA LEU A 431 4.93 -9.02 -24.19
C LEU A 431 5.40 -7.74 -24.92
N LEU A 432 4.88 -7.53 -26.14
CA LEU A 432 5.20 -6.36 -26.95
C LEU A 432 4.44 -5.13 -26.44
N SER A 433 5.16 -4.09 -26.05
CA SER A 433 4.61 -2.82 -25.54
C SER A 433 4.44 -1.75 -26.62
N LYS A 434 5.16 -1.91 -27.73
CA LYS A 434 5.17 -0.98 -28.87
C LYS A 434 4.36 -1.52 -30.04
N ILE A 435 3.92 -0.64 -30.92
CA ILE A 435 3.24 -0.95 -32.18
C ILE A 435 3.49 0.16 -33.20
N THR A 436 3.56 -0.21 -34.48
CA THR A 436 3.56 0.76 -35.59
C THR A 436 2.19 1.44 -35.74
N ALA A 437 2.16 2.60 -36.39
CA ALA A 437 0.90 3.29 -36.68
C ALA A 437 0.10 2.62 -37.80
N VAL A 438 0.80 1.92 -38.71
CA VAL A 438 0.22 1.26 -39.88
C VAL A 438 0.77 -0.16 -40.01
N ALA A 439 -0.03 -1.06 -40.59
CA ALA A 439 0.43 -2.39 -40.93
C ALA A 439 1.09 -2.41 -42.32
N ALA A 440 1.98 -3.38 -42.54
CA ALA A 440 2.52 -3.63 -43.87
C ALA A 440 1.38 -3.90 -44.87
N ALA A 441 1.49 -3.29 -46.04
CA ALA A 441 0.56 -3.46 -47.14
C ALA A 441 1.36 -3.60 -48.43
N ASP A 442 0.90 -4.47 -49.31
CA ASP A 442 1.44 -4.56 -50.66
C ASP A 442 0.93 -3.37 -51.48
N SER A 443 1.68 -2.27 -51.43
CA SER A 443 1.35 -1.01 -52.10
C SER A 443 2.59 -0.43 -52.76
N GLN A 444 2.42 0.14 -53.95
CA GLN A 444 3.50 0.76 -54.70
C GLN A 444 3.95 2.11 -54.11
N CYS A 445 3.18 2.70 -53.20
CA CYS A 445 3.50 3.97 -52.53
C CYS A 445 4.04 5.06 -53.50
N PRO A 446 3.33 5.40 -54.60
CA PRO A 446 3.88 6.20 -55.71
C PRO A 446 4.33 7.60 -55.27
N ARG A 447 3.64 8.22 -54.32
CA ARG A 447 4.03 9.51 -53.75
C ARG A 447 5.35 9.44 -52.98
N TRP A 448 5.59 8.35 -52.26
CA TRP A 448 6.84 8.13 -51.52
C TRP A 448 8.01 7.85 -52.46
N ARG A 449 7.78 7.02 -53.49
CA ARG A 449 8.80 6.76 -54.53
C ARG A 449 9.22 8.03 -55.26
N ARG A 450 8.25 8.85 -55.69
CA ARG A 450 8.54 10.16 -56.29
C ARG A 450 9.29 11.09 -55.33
N PHE A 451 8.91 11.13 -54.05
CA PHE A 451 9.63 11.92 -53.06
C PHE A 451 11.10 11.50 -52.94
N LEU A 452 11.38 10.19 -52.89
CA LEU A 452 12.76 9.68 -52.83
C LEU A 452 13.54 10.06 -54.09
N ASP A 453 12.93 9.95 -55.26
CA ASP A 453 13.52 10.35 -56.54
C ASP A 453 13.91 11.85 -56.55
N GLU A 454 12.97 12.72 -56.15
CA GLU A 454 13.16 14.17 -56.08
C GLU A 454 14.29 14.58 -55.11
N VAL A 455 14.35 13.99 -53.91
CA VAL A 455 15.32 14.40 -52.88
C VAL A 455 16.71 13.78 -53.04
N THR A 456 16.82 12.71 -53.84
CA THR A 456 18.10 12.06 -54.15
C THR A 456 18.61 12.41 -55.55
N GLY A 457 17.84 13.17 -56.34
CA GLY A 457 18.18 13.46 -57.74
C GLY A 457 18.23 12.22 -58.62
N GLY A 458 17.43 11.20 -58.29
CA GLY A 458 17.42 9.90 -58.98
C GLY A 458 18.57 8.97 -58.63
N ASP A 459 19.39 9.27 -57.61
CA ASP A 459 20.46 8.38 -57.15
C ASP A 459 19.90 7.10 -56.51
N VAL A 460 19.89 6.03 -57.30
CA VAL A 460 19.34 4.71 -56.91
C VAL A 460 20.12 4.08 -55.76
N ASP A 461 21.43 4.29 -55.68
CA ASP A 461 22.27 3.71 -54.62
C ASP A 461 22.00 4.41 -53.29
N LEU A 462 21.84 5.74 -53.30
CA LEU A 462 21.43 6.51 -52.13
C LEU A 462 20.01 6.13 -51.68
N GLN A 463 19.07 5.95 -52.61
CA GLN A 463 17.72 5.48 -52.28
C GLN A 463 17.74 4.10 -51.62
N ALA A 464 18.53 3.16 -52.15
CA ALA A 464 18.70 1.83 -51.57
C ALA A 464 19.37 1.89 -50.19
N PHE A 465 20.33 2.79 -49.99
CA PHE A 465 20.96 3.03 -48.69
C PHE A 465 19.96 3.58 -47.67
N LEU A 466 19.17 4.60 -48.03
CA LEU A 466 18.13 5.16 -47.16
C LEU A 466 17.07 4.11 -46.78
N ALA A 467 16.68 3.26 -47.72
CA ALA A 467 15.78 2.14 -47.46
C ALA A 467 16.38 1.14 -46.47
N ARG A 468 17.68 0.84 -46.58
CA ARG A 468 18.40 -0.03 -45.63
C ARG A 468 18.48 0.58 -44.24
N VAL A 469 18.75 1.87 -44.13
CA VAL A 469 18.76 2.60 -42.84
C VAL A 469 17.37 2.58 -42.20
N ALA A 470 16.31 2.83 -42.97
CA ALA A 470 14.94 2.73 -42.49
C ALA A 470 14.58 1.30 -42.05
N GLY A 471 15.02 0.29 -42.80
CA GLY A 471 14.84 -1.13 -42.47
C GLY A 471 15.58 -1.54 -41.19
N TYR A 472 16.81 -1.07 -41.01
CA TYR A 472 17.57 -1.29 -39.77
C TYR A 472 16.85 -0.67 -38.57
N GLY A 473 16.29 0.53 -38.73
CA GLY A 473 15.50 1.22 -37.69
C GLY A 473 14.17 0.55 -37.33
N LEU A 474 13.68 -0.42 -38.12
CA LEU A 474 12.54 -1.26 -37.73
C LEU A 474 12.93 -2.36 -36.74
N THR A 475 14.21 -2.70 -36.65
CA THR A 475 14.73 -3.72 -35.74
C THR A 475 15.11 -3.11 -34.39
N GLY A 476 15.10 -3.92 -33.35
CA GLY A 476 15.75 -3.61 -32.07
C GLY A 476 17.25 -3.94 -32.06
N SER A 477 17.86 -4.25 -33.20
CA SER A 477 19.27 -4.65 -33.25
C SER A 477 20.19 -3.44 -33.09
N THR A 478 21.19 -3.59 -32.23
CA THR A 478 22.25 -2.59 -32.03
C THR A 478 23.57 -2.98 -32.72
N ARG A 479 23.61 -4.07 -33.50
CA ARG A 479 24.83 -4.70 -34.02
C ARG A 479 25.77 -3.74 -34.76
N GLU A 480 25.23 -2.80 -35.51
CA GLU A 480 26.03 -1.89 -36.34
C GLU A 480 26.70 -0.77 -35.52
N HIS A 481 26.28 -0.55 -34.26
CA HIS A 481 26.74 0.56 -33.42
C HIS A 481 26.79 1.91 -34.19
N ALA A 482 25.78 2.16 -35.04
CA ALA A 482 25.78 3.28 -35.99
C ALA A 482 24.81 4.41 -35.59
N LEU A 483 25.23 5.65 -35.83
CA LEU A 483 24.39 6.85 -35.73
C LEU A 483 24.37 7.56 -37.09
N PHE A 484 23.17 7.77 -37.64
CA PHE A 484 23.00 8.34 -38.97
C PHE A 484 22.69 9.83 -38.92
N PHE A 485 23.54 10.64 -39.55
CA PHE A 485 23.34 12.08 -39.70
C PHE A 485 22.86 12.39 -41.12
N LEU A 486 21.61 12.83 -41.25
CA LEU A 486 21.10 13.33 -42.52
C LEU A 486 21.66 14.74 -42.75
N TYR A 487 22.70 14.83 -43.57
CA TYR A 487 23.36 16.08 -43.92
C TYR A 487 22.82 16.70 -45.21
N GLY A 488 22.81 18.03 -45.27
CA GLY A 488 22.58 18.79 -46.49
C GLY A 488 22.14 20.21 -46.15
N THR A 489 22.33 21.14 -47.09
CA THR A 489 21.79 22.51 -46.98
C THR A 489 20.25 22.46 -46.84
N GLY A 490 19.61 23.50 -46.29
CA GLY A 490 18.17 23.48 -45.96
C GLY A 490 17.26 23.13 -47.15
N ALA A 491 15.99 22.82 -46.88
CA ALA A 491 14.95 22.51 -47.88
C ALA A 491 15.11 21.22 -48.73
N ASN A 492 16.03 20.33 -48.37
CA ASN A 492 16.28 19.06 -49.10
C ASN A 492 15.49 17.84 -48.57
N GLY A 493 14.25 18.01 -48.09
CA GLY A 493 13.37 16.88 -47.72
C GLY A 493 13.72 16.05 -46.47
N LYS A 494 14.86 16.29 -45.81
CA LYS A 494 15.31 15.55 -44.60
C LYS A 494 14.25 15.42 -43.50
N GLY A 495 13.61 16.55 -43.14
CA GLY A 495 12.55 16.57 -42.14
C GLY A 495 11.34 15.75 -42.57
N THR A 496 10.95 15.84 -43.85
CA THR A 496 9.84 15.05 -44.42
C THR A 496 10.13 13.55 -44.36
N PHE A 497 11.36 13.13 -44.68
CA PHE A 497 11.78 11.73 -44.59
C PHE A 497 11.65 11.21 -43.15
N LEU A 498 12.29 11.90 -42.19
CA LEU A 498 12.26 11.49 -40.78
C LEU A 498 10.85 11.53 -40.18
N ASN A 499 10.06 12.54 -40.49
CA ASN A 499 8.68 12.66 -40.00
C ASN A 499 7.78 11.55 -40.56
N THR A 500 8.00 11.16 -41.81
CA THR A 500 7.25 10.06 -42.45
C THR A 500 7.59 8.73 -41.79
N LEU A 501 8.88 8.44 -41.59
CA LEU A 501 9.31 7.23 -40.88
C LEU A 501 8.80 7.21 -39.44
N THR A 502 8.90 8.33 -38.72
CA THR A 502 8.36 8.48 -37.35
C THR A 502 6.86 8.21 -37.32
N GLY A 503 6.12 8.77 -38.29
CA GLY A 503 4.69 8.54 -38.43
C GLY A 503 4.32 7.08 -38.70
N ILE A 504 5.12 6.34 -39.46
CA ILE A 504 4.92 4.91 -39.73
C ILE A 504 5.26 4.07 -38.49
N LEU A 505 6.40 4.35 -37.86
CA LEU A 505 6.95 3.58 -36.74
C LEU A 505 6.13 3.71 -35.46
N GLY A 506 5.33 4.77 -35.30
CA GLY A 506 4.44 4.91 -34.14
C GLY A 506 5.21 4.87 -32.82
N ASP A 507 4.85 3.93 -31.94
CA ASP A 507 5.46 3.80 -30.60
C ASP A 507 6.94 3.38 -30.66
N TYR A 508 7.44 2.90 -31.81
CA TYR A 508 8.85 2.56 -32.01
C TYR A 508 9.76 3.77 -32.28
N ALA A 509 9.20 4.94 -32.62
CA ALA A 509 9.98 6.14 -32.90
C ALA A 509 9.85 7.18 -31.78
N GLN A 510 10.97 7.75 -31.37
CA GLN A 510 11.01 8.81 -30.37
C GLN A 510 12.01 9.90 -30.76
N VAL A 511 11.66 11.15 -30.48
CA VAL A 511 12.57 12.28 -30.65
C VAL A 511 13.49 12.35 -29.43
N ALA A 512 14.78 12.15 -29.64
CA ALA A 512 15.77 12.32 -28.59
C ALA A 512 15.84 13.79 -28.13
N SER A 513 15.82 14.01 -26.81
CA SER A 513 16.01 15.32 -26.20
C SER A 513 17.43 15.84 -26.50
N MET A 514 17.56 17.13 -26.86
CA MET A 514 18.85 17.82 -27.08
C MET A 514 19.76 17.84 -25.83
N ALA A 515 19.31 17.38 -24.66
CA ALA A 515 20.15 17.26 -23.47
C ALA A 515 21.23 16.15 -23.60
N LEU A 516 21.01 15.13 -24.43
CA LEU A 516 21.97 14.04 -24.67
C LEU A 516 23.25 14.48 -25.40
N SER A 517 23.28 15.67 -26.01
CA SER A 517 24.43 16.19 -26.77
C SER A 517 25.20 17.30 -26.05
N ARG A 518 24.90 17.60 -24.78
CA ARG A 518 25.47 18.74 -24.04
C ARG A 518 26.66 18.44 -23.12
N GLU A 519 27.15 17.20 -23.05
CA GLU A 519 28.44 16.95 -22.43
C GLU A 519 29.56 17.25 -23.43
N ARG A 520 30.10 18.47 -23.33
CA ARG A 520 31.39 18.83 -23.93
C ARG A 520 32.42 17.81 -23.48
N TRP A 521 32.95 17.04 -24.42
CA TRP A 521 34.21 16.34 -24.24
C TRP A 521 35.27 17.38 -23.83
N PRO A 522 35.88 17.31 -22.63
CA PRO A 522 36.97 18.21 -22.29
C PRO A 522 38.11 17.94 -23.27
N ALA A 523 38.58 18.99 -23.95
CA ALA A 523 39.73 18.90 -24.82
C ALA A 523 40.91 18.30 -24.02
N PRO A 524 41.66 17.32 -24.57
CA PRO A 524 42.83 16.79 -23.88
C PRO A 524 43.84 17.93 -23.66
N PRO A 525 44.55 17.96 -22.52
CA PRO A 525 45.47 19.04 -22.21
C PRO A 525 46.59 19.11 -23.26
N PRO A 526 47.06 20.33 -23.62
CA PRO A 526 48.17 20.48 -24.56
C PRO A 526 49.43 19.82 -23.99
N ARG A 527 50.18 19.16 -24.89
CA ARG A 527 51.39 18.40 -24.58
C ARG A 527 52.49 19.23 -23.95
#